data_AF-A0A495YDJ9-F1
#
_entry.id   AF-A0A495YDJ9-F1
#
_cell.length_a   1.000
_cell.length_b   1.000
_cell.length_c   1.000
_cell.angle_alpha   90.00
_cell.angle_beta   90.00
_cell.angle_gamma   90.00
#
_symmetry.space_group_name_H-M   'P 1'
#
loop_
_entity.id
_entity.type
_entity.pdbx_description
1 polymer ?
#
loop_
_entity_poly.entity_id
_entity_poly.type
_entity_poly.pdbx_seq_one_letter_code
_entity_poly.pdbx_strand_id
1 'polypeptide(L)'
;MRLADFIVRNMEPILVQWEAFAATLLPAARSMGSLALRDHARQILEAVAKDISSPQTKEEQRDKSLGRAIEPANAPETAAQTHAVLRARRGFNINQLAAEYRALRASVLSLWIDACRPNPPYLQDMIRFNEAIDQALAESVAYFTEQVEQARNLLLGMLGHDMRTPLQTIQLTATYLAALNAGEKVSEAAARLIRSGGRMQALLDDLCDFNRTQLGLGINVVPRHIDLANVIANVVDELQGAHPDREINVDVSGDLHGNWDEPRMQQLLSNLVSNALKYGTPDTPIRVAAKAAETHVLIEVTNNGPALDRLTLDRIFDPLQRGADQRERTGEDAGLGLGLHIASEIANAHHGRIDARSNSAETVFTVQLPRGT
;
A
#
# COMPACT_ATOMS: atom_id res chain seq x y z
N MET A 1 -33.21 33.41 -12.55
CA MET A 1 -32.53 32.49 -13.47
C MET A 1 -32.05 31.30 -12.66
N ARG A 2 -32.22 30.06 -13.17
CA ARG A 2 -31.73 28.85 -12.49
C ARG A 2 -30.22 28.89 -12.33
N LEU A 3 -29.70 28.19 -11.33
CA LEU A 3 -28.26 28.17 -11.06
C LEU A 3 -27.48 27.50 -12.21
N ALA A 4 -28.03 26.42 -12.78
CA ALA A 4 -27.44 25.73 -13.94
C ALA A 4 -27.25 26.69 -15.14
N ASP A 5 -28.29 27.44 -15.50
CA ASP A 5 -28.23 28.42 -16.59
C ASP A 5 -27.24 29.55 -16.28
N PHE A 6 -27.18 29.97 -15.01
CA PHE A 6 -26.24 30.99 -14.57
C PHE A 6 -24.79 30.53 -14.75
N ILE A 7 -24.45 29.31 -14.32
CA ILE A 7 -23.10 28.75 -14.43
C ILE A 7 -22.66 28.72 -15.91
N VAL A 8 -23.51 28.21 -16.80
CA VAL A 8 -23.18 28.12 -18.23
C VAL A 8 -23.00 29.51 -18.86
N ARG A 9 -23.86 30.48 -18.52
CA ARG A 9 -23.78 31.85 -19.05
C ARG A 9 -22.63 32.68 -18.48
N ASN A 10 -22.19 32.39 -17.26
CA ASN A 10 -21.17 33.16 -16.53
C ASN A 10 -19.88 32.35 -16.29
N MET A 11 -19.61 31.37 -17.16
CA MET A 11 -18.46 30.48 -17.05
C MET A 11 -17.14 31.25 -16.93
N GLU A 12 -16.90 32.21 -17.83
CA GLU A 12 -15.63 32.95 -17.85
C GLU A 12 -15.41 33.80 -16.58
N PRO A 13 -16.38 34.62 -16.10
CA PRO A 13 -16.28 35.28 -14.79
C PRO A 13 -15.97 34.33 -13.63
N ILE A 14 -16.59 33.15 -13.60
CA ILE A 14 -16.34 32.14 -12.55
C ILE A 14 -14.90 31.62 -12.65
N LEU A 15 -14.43 31.28 -13.86
CA LEU A 15 -13.07 30.77 -14.08
C LEU A 15 -11.99 31.81 -13.75
N VAL A 16 -12.24 33.09 -13.98
CA VAL A 16 -11.35 34.19 -13.58
C VAL A 16 -11.21 34.24 -12.05
N GLN A 17 -12.31 34.12 -11.31
CA GLN A 17 -12.24 34.09 -9.83
C GLN A 17 -11.54 32.83 -9.31
N TRP A 18 -11.79 31.68 -9.93
CA TRP A 18 -11.08 30.44 -9.61
C TRP A 18 -9.58 30.60 -9.83
N GLU A 19 -9.15 31.11 -10.99
CA GLU A 19 -7.74 31.33 -11.30
C GLU A 19 -7.08 32.25 -10.28
N ALA A 20 -7.72 33.37 -9.97
CA ALA A 20 -7.20 34.34 -9.00
C ALA A 20 -6.99 33.69 -7.63
N PHE A 21 -7.92 32.84 -7.19
CA PHE A 21 -7.76 32.08 -5.96
C PHE A 21 -6.65 31.03 -6.06
N ALA A 22 -6.66 30.19 -7.10
CA ALA A 22 -5.70 29.12 -7.29
C ALA A 22 -4.25 29.65 -7.32
N ALA A 23 -4.04 30.83 -7.93
CA ALA A 23 -2.74 31.51 -7.95
C ALA A 23 -2.18 31.84 -6.54
N THR A 24 -3.03 31.92 -5.51
CA THR A 24 -2.61 32.19 -4.13
C THR A 24 -2.09 30.95 -3.39
N LEU A 25 -2.29 29.74 -3.93
CA LEU A 25 -1.93 28.47 -3.29
C LEU A 25 -0.43 28.15 -3.44
N LEU A 26 0.40 28.91 -2.73
CA LEU A 26 1.85 28.76 -2.72
C LEU A 26 2.30 27.61 -1.78
N PRO A 27 3.44 26.94 -2.08
CA PRO A 27 4.33 27.18 -3.22
C PRO A 27 3.88 26.53 -4.54
N ALA A 28 2.88 25.64 -4.51
CA ALA A 28 2.50 24.80 -5.65
C ALA A 28 2.09 25.62 -6.90
N ALA A 29 1.37 26.72 -6.72
CA ALA A 29 0.93 27.58 -7.82
C ALA A 29 2.03 28.46 -8.44
N ARG A 30 3.24 28.53 -7.83
CA ARG A 30 4.28 29.52 -8.18
C ARG A 30 4.69 29.49 -9.67
N SER A 31 4.73 28.30 -10.28
CA SER A 31 5.18 28.10 -11.66
C SER A 31 4.05 27.86 -12.66
N MET A 32 2.80 28.05 -12.24
CA MET A 32 1.63 27.71 -13.06
C MET A 32 1.15 28.91 -13.86
N GLY A 33 1.01 28.72 -15.17
CA GLY A 33 0.32 29.68 -16.04
C GLY A 33 -1.21 29.56 -15.96
N SER A 34 -1.92 30.55 -16.50
CA SER A 34 -3.39 30.64 -16.48
C SER A 34 -4.10 29.35 -16.92
N LEU A 35 -3.66 28.75 -18.03
CA LEU A 35 -4.23 27.50 -18.54
C LEU A 35 -4.12 26.34 -17.53
N ALA A 36 -3.00 26.25 -16.82
CA ALA A 36 -2.78 25.21 -15.80
C ALA A 36 -3.56 25.48 -14.51
N LEU A 37 -3.78 26.75 -14.16
CA LEU A 37 -4.58 27.13 -12.98
C LEU A 37 -6.07 26.88 -13.19
N ARG A 38 -6.59 27.15 -14.39
CA ARG A 38 -8.00 26.93 -14.77
C ARG A 38 -8.34 25.50 -15.18
N ASP A 39 -7.33 24.65 -15.22
CA ASP A 39 -7.41 23.34 -15.82
C ASP A 39 -8.56 22.48 -15.26
N HIS A 40 -9.36 21.92 -16.18
CA HIS A 40 -10.57 21.14 -15.91
C HIS A 40 -11.69 21.83 -15.09
N ALA A 41 -11.49 23.05 -14.59
CA ALA A 41 -12.51 23.78 -13.82
C ALA A 41 -13.78 24.05 -14.64
N ARG A 42 -13.64 24.29 -15.95
CA ARG A 42 -14.78 24.43 -16.88
C ARG A 42 -15.59 23.13 -16.94
N GLN A 43 -14.93 22.01 -17.17
CA GLN A 43 -15.57 20.70 -17.33
C GLN A 43 -16.23 20.26 -16.02
N ILE A 44 -15.64 20.57 -14.86
CA ILE A 44 -16.26 20.38 -13.55
C ILE A 44 -17.56 21.20 -13.45
N LEU A 45 -17.53 22.49 -13.81
CA LEU A 45 -18.71 23.35 -13.79
C LEU A 45 -19.80 22.91 -14.78
N GLU A 46 -19.42 22.43 -15.95
CA GLU A 46 -20.35 21.87 -16.94
C GLU A 46 -21.01 20.59 -16.42
N ALA A 47 -20.24 19.69 -15.79
CA ALA A 47 -20.76 18.50 -15.14
C ALA A 47 -21.74 18.84 -14.01
N VAL A 48 -21.39 19.83 -13.17
CA VAL A 48 -22.25 20.34 -12.09
C VAL A 48 -23.54 20.97 -12.63
N ALA A 49 -23.46 21.80 -13.68
CA ALA A 49 -24.64 22.42 -14.29
C ALA A 49 -25.57 21.38 -14.94
N LYS A 50 -25.00 20.34 -15.56
CA LYS A 50 -25.74 19.19 -16.09
C LYS A 50 -26.42 18.41 -14.98
N ASP A 51 -25.73 18.18 -13.86
CA ASP A 51 -26.29 17.51 -12.69
C ASP A 51 -27.47 18.28 -12.10
N ILE A 52 -27.36 19.61 -11.88
CA ILE A 52 -28.49 20.44 -11.38
C ILE A 52 -29.72 20.36 -12.30
N SER A 53 -29.52 20.06 -13.59
CA SER A 53 -30.57 20.01 -14.59
C SER A 53 -31.16 18.61 -14.82
N SER A 54 -30.50 17.55 -14.35
CA SER A 54 -30.95 16.16 -14.57
C SER A 54 -32.15 15.81 -13.68
N PRO A 55 -33.07 14.91 -14.08
CA PRO A 55 -34.04 14.35 -13.14
C PRO A 55 -33.32 13.53 -12.06
N GLN A 56 -33.79 13.63 -10.81
CA GLN A 56 -33.26 12.85 -9.68
C GLN A 56 -34.40 12.48 -8.73
N THR A 57 -34.45 11.23 -8.31
CA THR A 57 -35.37 10.71 -7.31
C THR A 57 -34.91 11.07 -5.90
N LYS A 58 -35.80 10.98 -4.90
CA LYS A 58 -35.44 11.22 -3.49
C LYS A 58 -34.41 10.21 -2.97
N GLU A 59 -34.42 8.99 -3.51
CA GLU A 59 -33.48 7.93 -3.14
C GLU A 59 -32.09 8.22 -3.71
N GLU A 60 -32.00 8.53 -5.01
CA GLU A 60 -30.74 8.97 -5.64
C GLU A 60 -30.17 10.23 -4.97
N GLN A 61 -31.04 11.18 -4.58
CA GLN A 61 -30.63 12.35 -3.82
C GLN A 61 -30.02 11.96 -2.47
N ARG A 62 -30.71 11.10 -1.71
CA ARG A 62 -30.24 10.64 -0.40
C ARG A 62 -28.92 9.88 -0.50
N ASP A 63 -28.78 8.98 -1.48
CA ASP A 63 -27.57 8.21 -1.66
C ASP A 63 -26.40 9.11 -2.06
N LYS A 64 -26.63 10.10 -2.93
CA LYS A 64 -25.63 11.11 -3.28
C LYS A 64 -25.19 11.94 -2.07
N SER A 65 -26.14 12.41 -1.24
CA SER A 65 -25.80 13.13 0.00
C SER A 65 -25.00 12.28 1.01
N LEU A 66 -25.14 10.95 0.95
CA LEU A 66 -24.40 10.00 1.80
C LEU A 66 -23.10 9.49 1.17
N GLY A 67 -22.75 9.92 -0.05
CA GLY A 67 -21.60 9.42 -0.79
C GLY A 67 -21.73 7.97 -1.25
N ARG A 68 -22.96 7.46 -1.41
CA ARG A 68 -23.28 6.08 -1.82
C ARG A 68 -23.72 5.96 -3.27
N ALA A 69 -23.65 7.04 -4.04
CA ALA A 69 -23.98 7.02 -5.45
C ALA A 69 -23.10 5.99 -6.18
N ILE A 70 -23.73 5.06 -6.89
CA ILE A 70 -23.03 4.00 -7.63
C ILE A 70 -22.54 4.60 -8.94
N GLU A 71 -21.22 4.70 -9.09
CA GLU A 71 -20.63 5.00 -10.39
C GLU A 71 -20.51 3.70 -11.22
N PRO A 72 -20.80 3.75 -12.53
CA PRO A 72 -20.59 2.59 -13.39
C PRO A 72 -19.11 2.20 -13.39
N ALA A 73 -18.80 0.91 -13.17
CA ALA A 73 -17.43 0.39 -13.07
C ALA A 73 -16.51 0.65 -14.29
N ASN A 74 -17.05 1.15 -15.41
CA ASN A 74 -16.33 1.47 -16.66
C ASN A 74 -16.59 2.91 -17.14
N ALA A 75 -16.98 3.83 -16.25
CA ALA A 75 -17.13 5.23 -16.63
C ALA A 75 -15.76 5.85 -16.97
N PRO A 76 -15.66 6.70 -18.01
CA PRO A 76 -14.44 7.46 -18.27
C PRO A 76 -14.13 8.39 -17.10
N GLU A 77 -12.84 8.69 -16.88
CA GLU A 77 -12.41 9.58 -15.79
C GLU A 77 -13.19 10.90 -15.79
N THR A 78 -13.69 11.29 -14.62
CA THR A 78 -14.43 12.53 -14.46
C THR A 78 -13.46 13.72 -14.50
N ALA A 79 -13.96 14.90 -14.86
CA ALA A 79 -13.15 16.12 -14.84
C ALA A 79 -12.58 16.41 -13.43
N ALA A 80 -13.29 16.00 -12.37
CA ALA A 80 -12.83 16.11 -10.99
C ALA A 80 -11.67 15.16 -10.70
N GLN A 81 -11.71 13.92 -11.21
CA GLN A 81 -10.63 12.95 -11.11
C GLN A 81 -9.37 13.45 -11.87
N THR A 82 -9.53 13.87 -13.13
CA THR A 82 -8.41 14.42 -13.91
C THR A 82 -7.79 15.67 -13.28
N HIS A 83 -8.62 16.57 -12.75
CA HIS A 83 -8.16 17.74 -12.01
C HIS A 83 -7.30 17.36 -10.79
N ALA A 84 -7.76 16.39 -10.00
CA ALA A 84 -7.04 15.89 -8.82
C ALA A 84 -5.66 15.32 -9.18
N VAL A 85 -5.57 14.49 -10.24
CA VAL A 85 -4.31 13.92 -10.73
C VAL A 85 -3.32 15.03 -11.09
N LEU A 86 -3.78 16.06 -11.79
CA LEU A 86 -2.92 17.17 -12.21
C LEU A 86 -2.46 18.03 -11.04
N ARG A 87 -3.29 18.23 -10.02
CA ARG A 87 -2.90 18.90 -8.77
C ARG A 87 -1.86 18.11 -7.98
N ALA A 88 -2.03 16.79 -7.85
CA ALA A 88 -1.05 15.91 -7.23
C ALA A 88 0.33 16.03 -7.91
N ARG A 89 0.36 15.95 -9.26
CA ARG A 89 1.60 16.10 -10.05
C ARG A 89 2.27 17.47 -9.94
N ARG A 90 1.50 18.51 -9.58
CA ARG A 90 2.00 19.88 -9.38
C ARG A 90 2.38 20.18 -7.94
N GLY A 91 2.34 19.19 -7.04
CA GLY A 91 2.77 19.33 -5.65
C GLY A 91 1.77 20.08 -4.77
N PHE A 92 0.50 20.12 -5.17
CA PHE A 92 -0.56 20.56 -4.26
C PHE A 92 -0.68 19.56 -3.12
N ASN A 93 -1.17 20.02 -1.97
CA ASN A 93 -1.64 19.13 -0.91
C ASN A 93 -3.17 19.05 -0.90
N ILE A 94 -3.71 18.06 -0.18
CA ILE A 94 -5.15 17.82 -0.10
C ILE A 94 -5.95 19.02 0.42
N ASN A 95 -5.37 19.82 1.34
CA ASN A 95 -6.03 21.01 1.87
C ASN A 95 -6.12 22.12 0.82
N GLN A 96 -5.11 22.25 -0.05
CA GLN A 96 -5.11 23.20 -1.16
C GLN A 96 -6.16 22.79 -2.21
N LEU A 97 -6.22 21.50 -2.57
CA LEU A 97 -7.26 20.96 -3.45
C LEU A 97 -8.67 21.23 -2.90
N ALA A 98 -8.92 20.90 -1.63
CA ALA A 98 -10.20 21.18 -0.97
C ALA A 98 -10.51 22.69 -0.89
N ALA A 99 -9.47 23.54 -0.78
CA ALA A 99 -9.64 24.98 -0.79
C ALA A 99 -10.11 25.50 -2.16
N GLU A 100 -9.65 24.92 -3.28
CA GLU A 100 -10.11 25.29 -4.63
C GLU A 100 -11.62 25.05 -4.79
N TYR A 101 -12.11 23.88 -4.38
CA TYR A 101 -13.56 23.58 -4.39
C TYR A 101 -14.37 24.50 -3.47
N ARG A 102 -13.84 24.83 -2.29
CA ARG A 102 -14.48 25.81 -1.38
C ARG A 102 -14.57 27.20 -2.02
N ALA A 103 -13.50 27.65 -2.65
CA ALA A 103 -13.46 28.94 -3.35
C ALA A 103 -14.43 28.96 -4.53
N LEU A 104 -14.49 27.90 -5.33
CA LEU A 104 -15.44 27.79 -6.44
C LEU A 104 -16.88 27.90 -5.98
N ARG A 105 -17.24 27.14 -4.94
CA ARG A 105 -18.58 27.15 -4.37
C ARG A 105 -18.94 28.56 -3.91
N ALA A 106 -18.03 29.24 -3.20
CA ALA A 106 -18.25 30.61 -2.76
C ALA A 106 -18.41 31.58 -3.95
N SER A 107 -17.54 31.49 -4.96
CA SER A 107 -17.59 32.34 -6.16
C SER A 107 -18.89 32.18 -6.94
N VAL A 108 -19.29 30.93 -7.23
CA VAL A 108 -20.51 30.63 -7.97
C VAL A 108 -21.74 31.13 -7.22
N LEU A 109 -21.85 30.84 -5.91
CA LEU A 109 -23.00 31.24 -5.11
C LEU A 109 -23.07 32.75 -4.91
N SER A 110 -21.96 33.43 -4.64
CA SER A 110 -21.91 34.90 -4.49
C SER A 110 -22.34 35.58 -5.79
N LEU A 111 -21.69 35.22 -6.91
CA LEU A 111 -22.01 35.80 -8.21
C LEU A 111 -23.47 35.57 -8.61
N TRP A 112 -24.03 34.39 -8.31
CA TRP A 112 -25.41 34.08 -8.61
C TRP A 112 -26.39 34.86 -7.73
N ILE A 113 -26.14 34.95 -6.42
CA ILE A 113 -26.97 35.72 -5.48
C ILE A 113 -26.98 37.20 -5.87
N ASP A 114 -25.80 37.77 -6.15
CA ASP A 114 -25.63 39.19 -6.49
C ASP A 114 -26.33 39.54 -7.80
N ALA A 115 -26.22 38.68 -8.81
CA ALA A 115 -26.80 38.92 -10.14
C ALA A 115 -28.29 38.61 -10.23
N CYS A 116 -28.76 37.55 -9.55
CA CYS A 116 -30.10 37.00 -9.80
C CYS A 116 -31.10 37.22 -8.67
N ARG A 117 -30.66 37.50 -7.43
CA ARG A 117 -31.52 37.59 -6.23
C ARG A 117 -32.60 36.48 -6.19
N PRO A 118 -32.20 35.21 -6.06
CA PRO A 118 -33.06 34.06 -6.31
C PRO A 118 -34.25 33.95 -5.34
N ASN A 119 -35.42 33.62 -5.87
CA ASN A 119 -36.65 33.35 -5.12
C ASN A 119 -36.67 31.89 -4.58
N PRO A 120 -37.54 31.56 -3.59
CA PRO A 120 -37.61 30.23 -2.94
C PRO A 120 -37.58 28.98 -3.84
N PRO A 121 -38.25 28.92 -5.01
CA PRO A 121 -38.19 27.72 -5.87
C PRO A 121 -36.79 27.41 -6.41
N TYR A 122 -35.87 28.37 -6.42
CA TYR A 122 -34.49 28.18 -6.85
C TYR A 122 -33.54 27.76 -5.71
N LEU A 123 -34.03 27.66 -4.46
CA LEU A 123 -33.25 27.13 -3.33
C LEU A 123 -32.91 25.64 -3.52
N GLN A 124 -33.75 24.90 -4.25
CA GLN A 124 -33.46 23.49 -4.57
C GLN A 124 -32.23 23.36 -5.49
N ASP A 125 -32.01 24.31 -6.41
CA ASP A 125 -30.80 24.32 -7.25
C ASP A 125 -29.53 24.49 -6.39
N MET A 126 -29.59 25.21 -5.25
CA MET A 126 -28.46 25.33 -4.32
C MET A 126 -28.13 24.01 -3.63
N ILE A 127 -29.16 23.24 -3.21
CA ILE A 127 -28.96 21.92 -2.60
C ILE A 127 -28.27 21.00 -3.60
N ARG A 128 -28.79 20.95 -4.83
CA ARG A 128 -28.19 20.14 -5.91
C ARG A 128 -26.77 20.56 -6.26
N PHE A 129 -26.51 21.87 -6.30
CA PHE A 129 -25.16 22.38 -6.52
C PHE A 129 -24.19 21.95 -5.41
N ASN A 130 -24.60 22.05 -4.15
CA ASN A 130 -23.76 21.61 -3.03
C ASN A 130 -23.48 20.11 -3.12
N GLU A 131 -24.50 19.28 -3.38
CA GLU A 131 -24.34 17.84 -3.56
C GLU A 131 -23.40 17.50 -4.73
N ALA A 132 -23.51 18.20 -5.87
CA ALA A 132 -22.63 17.99 -7.02
C ALA A 132 -21.18 18.42 -6.74
N ILE A 133 -20.97 19.52 -6.02
CA ILE A 133 -19.63 19.96 -5.60
C ILE A 133 -19.02 19.03 -4.57
N ASP A 134 -19.81 18.58 -3.59
CA ASP A 134 -19.33 17.67 -2.54
C ASP A 134 -18.99 16.29 -3.14
N GLN A 135 -19.76 15.82 -4.12
CA GLN A 135 -19.43 14.63 -4.90
C GLN A 135 -18.11 14.81 -5.69
N ALA A 136 -17.97 15.90 -6.46
CA ALA A 136 -16.74 16.16 -7.21
C ALA A 136 -15.51 16.30 -6.29
N LEU A 137 -15.67 16.91 -5.12
CA LEU A 137 -14.63 17.00 -4.11
C LEU A 137 -14.26 15.62 -3.53
N ALA A 138 -15.24 14.77 -3.23
CA ALA A 138 -15.00 13.42 -2.72
C ALA A 138 -14.24 12.56 -3.75
N GLU A 139 -14.66 12.59 -5.02
CA GLU A 139 -13.95 11.94 -6.13
C GLU A 139 -12.52 12.47 -6.26
N SER A 140 -12.35 13.79 -6.28
CA SER A 140 -11.03 14.41 -6.36
C SER A 140 -10.13 14.03 -5.19
N VAL A 141 -10.64 13.98 -3.96
CA VAL A 141 -9.88 13.60 -2.77
C VAL A 141 -9.44 12.14 -2.84
N ALA A 142 -10.32 11.23 -3.28
CA ALA A 142 -9.99 9.82 -3.43
C ALA A 142 -8.87 9.62 -4.46
N TYR A 143 -9.05 10.16 -5.68
CA TYR A 143 -8.05 10.06 -6.75
C TYR A 143 -6.74 10.78 -6.40
N PHE A 144 -6.80 11.94 -5.75
CA PHE A 144 -5.60 12.65 -5.30
C PHE A 144 -4.77 11.79 -4.36
N THR A 145 -5.42 11.20 -3.35
CA THR A 145 -4.75 10.33 -2.36
C THR A 145 -4.14 9.12 -3.04
N GLU A 146 -4.87 8.46 -3.93
CA GLU A 146 -4.38 7.31 -4.71
C GLU A 146 -3.16 7.69 -5.55
N GLN A 147 -3.17 8.82 -6.25
CA GLN A 147 -2.03 9.27 -7.06
C GLN A 147 -0.80 9.62 -6.22
N VAL A 148 -0.99 10.25 -5.06
CA VAL A 148 0.11 10.57 -4.15
C VAL A 148 0.73 9.29 -3.59
N GLU A 149 -0.10 8.32 -3.16
CA GLU A 149 0.39 7.03 -2.69
C GLU A 149 1.08 6.25 -3.81
N GLN A 150 0.51 6.23 -5.03
CA GLN A 150 1.13 5.59 -6.19
C GLN A 150 2.50 6.19 -6.51
N ALA A 151 2.61 7.52 -6.54
CA ALA A 151 3.87 8.21 -6.81
C ALA A 151 4.90 7.97 -5.69
N ARG A 152 4.47 8.01 -4.43
CA ARG A 152 5.29 7.69 -3.26
C ARG A 152 5.82 6.27 -3.35
N ASN A 153 4.96 5.33 -3.73
CA ASN A 153 5.35 3.95 -3.92
C ASN A 153 6.38 3.86 -5.06
N LEU A 154 6.08 4.33 -6.27
CA LEU A 154 7.05 4.29 -7.39
C LEU A 154 8.43 4.84 -7.02
N LEU A 155 8.50 5.95 -6.27
CA LEU A 155 9.74 6.52 -5.78
C LEU A 155 10.50 5.57 -4.83
N LEU A 156 9.81 4.96 -3.87
CA LEU A 156 10.39 3.97 -2.97
C LEU A 156 10.88 2.72 -3.72
N GLY A 157 10.16 2.28 -4.76
CA GLY A 157 10.57 1.17 -5.62
C GLY A 157 11.86 1.48 -6.41
N MET A 158 11.97 2.69 -6.98
CA MET A 158 13.18 3.13 -7.69
C MET A 158 14.39 3.26 -6.76
N LEU A 159 14.21 3.86 -5.57
CA LEU A 159 15.26 3.95 -4.56
C LEU A 159 15.73 2.55 -4.13
N GLY A 160 14.79 1.60 -3.98
CA GLY A 160 15.10 0.18 -3.72
C GLY A 160 16.07 -0.40 -4.75
N HIS A 161 15.73 -0.22 -6.03
CA HIS A 161 16.53 -0.70 -7.16
C HIS A 161 17.91 -0.03 -7.23
N ASP A 162 17.98 1.29 -7.10
CA ASP A 162 19.23 2.04 -7.31
C ASP A 162 20.19 1.90 -6.12
N MET A 163 19.69 1.53 -4.94
CA MET A 163 20.52 1.19 -3.78
C MET A 163 21.03 -0.27 -3.80
N ARG A 164 20.36 -1.18 -4.51
CA ARG A 164 20.76 -2.59 -4.65
C ARG A 164 22.16 -2.73 -5.27
N THR A 165 22.43 -1.99 -6.35
CA THR A 165 23.70 -2.06 -7.11
C THR A 165 24.95 -1.62 -6.31
N PRO A 166 24.98 -0.44 -5.66
CA PRO A 166 26.13 -0.05 -4.85
C PRO A 166 26.32 -0.98 -3.65
N LEU A 167 25.23 -1.53 -3.10
CA LEU A 167 25.29 -2.48 -2.00
C LEU A 167 25.91 -3.82 -2.41
N GLN A 168 25.49 -4.37 -3.55
CA GLN A 168 26.09 -5.57 -4.13
C GLN A 168 27.60 -5.38 -4.37
N THR A 169 28.01 -4.19 -4.83
CA THR A 169 29.43 -3.84 -4.99
C THR A 169 30.19 -3.89 -3.66
N ILE A 170 29.60 -3.34 -2.57
CA ILE A 170 30.20 -3.38 -1.23
C ILE A 170 30.34 -4.82 -0.74
N GLN A 171 29.29 -5.65 -0.92
CA GLN A 171 29.32 -7.06 -0.51
C GLN A 171 30.37 -7.87 -1.27
N LEU A 172 30.46 -7.69 -2.59
CA LEU A 172 31.45 -8.38 -3.41
C LEU A 172 32.87 -8.01 -3.00
N THR A 173 33.11 -6.72 -2.78
CA THR A 173 34.42 -6.21 -2.33
C THR A 173 34.78 -6.74 -0.95
N ALA A 174 33.82 -6.78 -0.01
CA ALA A 174 34.04 -7.37 1.30
C ALA A 174 34.32 -8.89 1.21
N THR A 175 33.58 -9.62 0.39
CA THR A 175 33.81 -11.05 0.14
C THR A 175 35.21 -11.30 -0.41
N TYR A 176 35.65 -10.46 -1.35
CA TYR A 176 37.00 -10.50 -1.89
C TYR A 176 38.07 -10.22 -0.81
N LEU A 177 37.86 -9.21 0.05
CA LEU A 177 38.77 -8.92 1.17
C LEU A 177 38.86 -10.05 2.20
N ALA A 178 37.74 -10.73 2.50
CA ALA A 178 37.74 -11.92 3.35
C ALA A 178 38.54 -13.07 2.70
N ALA A 179 38.36 -13.30 1.40
CA ALA A 179 39.06 -14.35 0.66
C ALA A 179 40.57 -14.11 0.56
N LEU A 180 41.02 -12.85 0.52
CA LEU A 180 42.45 -12.51 0.56
C LEU A 180 43.14 -12.87 1.88
N ASN A 181 42.37 -13.21 2.92
CA ASN A 181 42.86 -13.59 4.24
C ASN A 181 43.91 -12.59 4.79
N ALA A 182 43.65 -11.29 4.56
CA ALA A 182 44.57 -10.17 4.78
C ALA A 182 44.77 -9.82 6.28
N GLY A 183 44.76 -10.84 7.14
CA GLY A 183 44.75 -10.74 8.59
C GLY A 183 43.35 -10.96 9.18
N GLU A 184 43.32 -11.49 10.41
CA GLU A 184 42.10 -11.85 11.13
C GLU A 184 41.14 -10.65 11.29
N LYS A 185 41.67 -9.48 11.63
CA LYS A 185 40.88 -8.23 11.77
C LYS A 185 40.24 -7.78 10.45
N VAL A 186 40.92 -7.98 9.32
CA VAL A 186 40.39 -7.59 7.99
C VAL A 186 39.30 -8.57 7.56
N SER A 187 39.52 -9.86 7.80
CA SER A 187 38.54 -10.92 7.52
C SER A 187 37.28 -10.77 8.38
N GLU A 188 37.43 -10.40 9.66
CA GLU A 188 36.31 -10.13 10.55
C GLU A 188 35.52 -8.86 10.11
N ALA A 189 36.22 -7.77 9.76
CA ALA A 189 35.59 -6.57 9.24
C ALA A 189 34.86 -6.81 7.91
N ALA A 190 35.47 -7.58 7.02
CA ALA A 190 34.86 -8.04 5.77
C ALA A 190 33.60 -8.88 6.03
N ALA A 191 33.66 -9.85 6.94
CA ALA A 191 32.51 -10.67 7.31
C ALA A 191 31.36 -9.81 7.89
N ARG A 192 31.67 -8.79 8.70
CA ARG A 192 30.68 -7.82 9.18
C ARG A 192 30.04 -7.02 8.03
N LEU A 193 30.82 -6.58 7.04
CA LEU A 193 30.32 -5.88 5.86
C LEU A 193 29.42 -6.77 4.99
N ILE A 194 29.78 -8.04 4.78
CA ILE A 194 28.97 -9.01 4.04
C ILE A 194 27.60 -9.18 4.71
N ARG A 195 27.58 -9.43 6.03
CA ARG A 195 26.33 -9.58 6.80
C ARG A 195 25.46 -8.33 6.76
N SER A 196 26.06 -7.15 6.99
CA SER A 196 25.32 -5.89 6.92
C SER A 196 24.81 -5.57 5.52
N GLY A 197 25.58 -5.91 4.49
CA GLY A 197 25.15 -5.80 3.10
C GLY A 197 23.97 -6.74 2.79
N GLY A 198 24.03 -7.99 3.27
CA GLY A 198 22.95 -8.96 3.05
C GLY A 198 21.64 -8.51 3.70
N ARG A 199 21.73 -7.98 4.93
CA ARG A 199 20.59 -7.38 5.64
C ARG A 199 19.98 -6.22 4.85
N MET A 200 20.81 -5.30 4.37
CA MET A 200 20.30 -4.16 3.60
C MET A 200 19.71 -4.60 2.25
N GLN A 201 20.25 -5.65 1.62
CA GLN A 201 19.72 -6.19 0.37
C GLN A 201 18.32 -6.75 0.58
N ALA A 202 18.12 -7.57 1.61
CA ALA A 202 16.82 -8.11 1.98
C ALA A 202 15.79 -7.00 2.27
N LEU A 203 16.18 -5.94 2.99
CA LEU A 203 15.30 -4.80 3.25
C LEU A 203 14.90 -4.05 1.98
N LEU A 204 15.80 -3.91 1.00
CA LEU A 204 15.51 -3.29 -0.29
C LEU A 204 14.59 -4.17 -1.15
N ASP A 205 14.81 -5.48 -1.13
CA ASP A 205 13.98 -6.44 -1.85
C ASP A 205 12.56 -6.46 -1.26
N ASP A 206 12.43 -6.51 0.07
CA ASP A 206 11.15 -6.41 0.77
C ASP A 206 10.43 -5.08 0.45
N LEU A 207 11.17 -3.96 0.38
CA LEU A 207 10.61 -2.67 0.01
C LEU A 207 10.10 -2.67 -1.44
N CYS A 208 10.84 -3.28 -2.37
CA CYS A 208 10.43 -3.43 -3.76
C CYS A 208 9.18 -4.31 -3.89
N ASP A 209 9.13 -5.46 -3.20
CA ASP A 209 7.97 -6.35 -3.21
C ASP A 209 6.74 -5.66 -2.60
N PHE A 210 6.89 -5.03 -1.43
CA PHE A 210 5.84 -4.19 -0.83
C PHE A 210 5.34 -3.15 -1.83
N ASN A 211 6.24 -2.48 -2.54
CA ASN A 211 5.86 -1.48 -3.53
C ASN A 211 4.94 -2.01 -4.63
N ARG A 212 5.29 -3.18 -5.17
CA ARG A 212 4.52 -3.83 -6.22
C ARG A 212 3.12 -4.20 -5.74
N THR A 213 3.02 -4.68 -4.50
CA THR A 213 1.73 -5.04 -3.88
C THR A 213 0.85 -3.79 -3.72
N GLN A 214 1.42 -2.66 -3.31
CA GLN A 214 0.68 -1.39 -3.20
C GLN A 214 0.25 -0.82 -4.56
N LEU A 215 0.95 -1.18 -5.65
CA LEU A 215 0.55 -0.85 -7.02
C LEU A 215 -0.46 -1.86 -7.62
N GLY A 216 -0.93 -2.83 -6.83
CA GLY A 216 -1.86 -3.88 -7.29
C GLY A 216 -1.23 -4.92 -8.22
N LEU A 217 0.09 -4.93 -8.38
CA LEU A 217 0.82 -5.86 -9.26
C LEU A 217 1.14 -7.19 -8.59
N GLY A 218 0.96 -7.28 -7.26
CA GLY A 218 1.31 -8.44 -6.44
C GLY A 218 2.79 -8.83 -6.51
N ILE A 219 3.10 -10.00 -5.96
CA ILE A 219 4.44 -10.60 -6.04
C ILE A 219 4.55 -11.41 -7.34
N ASN A 220 5.64 -11.19 -8.06
CA ASN A 220 5.94 -11.97 -9.25
C ASN A 220 6.43 -13.37 -8.85
N VAL A 221 5.76 -14.40 -9.38
CA VAL A 221 6.07 -15.81 -9.14
C VAL A 221 6.29 -16.52 -10.47
N VAL A 222 7.24 -17.45 -10.49
CA VAL A 222 7.52 -18.34 -11.62
C VAL A 222 7.45 -19.78 -11.12
N PRO A 223 6.23 -20.36 -10.99
CA PRO A 223 6.06 -21.68 -10.41
C PRO A 223 6.77 -22.78 -11.20
N ARG A 224 7.36 -23.73 -10.49
CA ARG A 224 8.01 -24.93 -11.03
C ARG A 224 7.64 -26.13 -10.19
N HIS A 225 7.76 -27.32 -10.76
CA HIS A 225 7.56 -28.56 -10.02
C HIS A 225 8.71 -28.75 -9.03
N ILE A 226 8.42 -28.66 -7.74
CA ILE A 226 9.39 -28.74 -6.64
C ILE A 226 8.84 -29.60 -5.49
N ASP A 227 9.72 -30.00 -4.58
CA ASP A 227 9.38 -30.66 -3.31
C ASP A 227 9.55 -29.67 -2.15
N LEU A 228 8.44 -29.28 -1.51
CA LEU A 228 8.47 -28.34 -0.37
C LEU A 228 9.22 -28.91 0.84
N ALA A 229 9.38 -30.23 0.98
CA ALA A 229 10.17 -30.81 2.06
C ALA A 229 11.63 -30.35 2.00
N ASN A 230 12.22 -30.31 0.80
CA ASN A 230 13.59 -29.83 0.60
C ASN A 230 13.72 -28.34 0.89
N VAL A 231 12.72 -27.56 0.49
CA VAL A 231 12.69 -26.11 0.77
C VAL A 231 12.66 -25.84 2.28
N ILE A 232 11.80 -26.56 3.01
CA ILE A 232 11.69 -26.45 4.47
C ILE A 232 13.01 -26.84 5.15
N ALA A 233 13.61 -27.96 4.75
CA ALA A 233 14.88 -28.42 5.31
C ALA A 233 15.99 -27.38 5.12
N ASN A 234 16.14 -26.84 3.90
CA ASN A 234 17.16 -25.84 3.60
C ASN A 234 16.99 -24.56 4.44
N VAL A 235 15.77 -24.05 4.56
CA VAL A 235 15.48 -22.83 5.36
C VAL A 235 15.75 -23.07 6.84
N VAL A 236 15.34 -24.22 7.37
CA VAL A 236 15.56 -24.56 8.78
C VAL A 236 17.05 -24.74 9.07
N ASP A 237 17.79 -25.43 8.20
CA ASP A 237 19.25 -25.62 8.36
C ASP A 237 19.99 -24.27 8.36
N GLU A 238 19.61 -23.34 7.48
CA GLU A 238 20.18 -21.99 7.43
C GLU A 238 19.91 -21.22 8.74
N LEU A 239 18.65 -21.19 9.19
CA LEU A 239 18.26 -20.46 10.40
C LEU A 239 18.81 -21.11 11.67
N GLN A 240 18.92 -22.43 11.71
CA GLN A 240 19.54 -23.17 12.80
C GLN A 240 21.03 -22.86 12.90
N GLY A 241 21.72 -22.71 11.76
CA GLY A 241 23.12 -22.27 11.71
C GLY A 241 23.32 -20.83 12.19
N ALA A 242 22.35 -19.94 11.91
CA ALA A 242 22.36 -18.56 12.39
C ALA A 242 21.98 -18.43 13.87
N HIS A 243 21.20 -19.37 14.41
CA HIS A 243 20.70 -19.38 15.79
C HIS A 243 20.99 -20.73 16.47
N PRO A 244 22.26 -21.05 16.75
CA PRO A 244 22.65 -22.37 17.27
C PRO A 244 22.05 -22.71 18.63
N ASP A 245 21.67 -21.68 19.42
CA ASP A 245 21.06 -21.85 20.75
C ASP A 245 19.54 -22.05 20.70
N ARG A 246 18.92 -22.02 19.51
CA ARG A 246 17.47 -22.17 19.33
C ARG A 246 17.17 -23.52 18.73
N GLU A 247 16.22 -24.27 19.29
CA GLU A 247 15.79 -25.55 18.73
C GLU A 247 14.68 -25.35 17.68
N ILE A 248 14.86 -25.89 16.48
CA ILE A 248 13.84 -25.87 15.42
C ILE A 248 13.50 -27.32 15.02
N ASN A 249 12.28 -27.74 15.31
CA ASN A 249 11.79 -29.09 15.07
C ASN A 249 10.96 -29.17 13.79
N VAL A 250 11.35 -30.05 12.87
CA VAL A 250 10.69 -30.25 11.57
C VAL A 250 9.89 -31.55 11.55
N ASP A 251 8.63 -31.47 11.17
CA ASP A 251 7.70 -32.60 11.06
C ASP A 251 7.01 -32.59 9.68
N VAL A 252 7.52 -33.40 8.75
CA VAL A 252 7.02 -33.49 7.37
C VAL A 252 6.32 -34.83 7.15
N SER A 253 5.12 -34.80 6.59
CA SER A 253 4.37 -36.02 6.28
C SER A 253 3.56 -35.93 4.97
N GLY A 254 3.53 -37.05 4.25
CA GLY A 254 2.87 -37.17 2.95
C GLY A 254 3.73 -36.68 1.79
N ASP A 255 3.13 -36.62 0.60
CA ASP A 255 3.79 -36.15 -0.62
C ASP A 255 3.66 -34.63 -0.75
N LEU A 256 4.79 -33.90 -0.73
CA LEU A 256 4.83 -32.44 -0.79
C LEU A 256 5.25 -31.89 -2.16
N HIS A 257 5.17 -32.70 -3.23
CA HIS A 257 5.43 -32.23 -4.58
C HIS A 257 4.29 -31.38 -5.13
N GLY A 258 4.63 -30.33 -5.88
CA GLY A 258 3.67 -29.43 -6.52
C GLY A 258 4.36 -28.27 -7.25
N ASN A 259 3.56 -27.36 -7.81
CA ASN A 259 4.02 -26.26 -8.64
C ASN A 259 4.10 -24.94 -7.85
N TRP A 260 5.30 -24.57 -7.40
CA TRP A 260 5.56 -23.31 -6.67
C TRP A 260 6.89 -22.68 -7.08
N ASP A 261 7.04 -21.38 -6.81
CA ASP A 261 8.31 -20.67 -6.99
C ASP A 261 9.18 -20.91 -5.76
N GLU A 262 10.22 -21.75 -5.90
CA GLU A 262 11.09 -22.15 -4.79
C GLU A 262 11.73 -20.96 -4.05
N PRO A 263 12.40 -19.99 -4.71
CA PRO A 263 12.90 -18.78 -4.04
C PRO A 263 11.84 -18.04 -3.22
N ARG A 264 10.60 -17.92 -3.73
CA ARG A 264 9.51 -17.28 -2.99
C ARG A 264 9.04 -18.14 -1.81
N MET A 265 8.99 -19.46 -1.95
CA MET A 265 8.69 -20.37 -0.84
C MET A 265 9.75 -20.29 0.26
N GLN A 266 11.03 -20.19 -0.10
CA GLN A 266 12.12 -19.95 0.85
C GLN A 266 11.89 -18.64 1.61
N GLN A 267 11.59 -17.54 0.90
CA GLN A 267 11.32 -16.24 1.52
C GLN A 267 10.10 -16.26 2.47
N LEU A 268 9.00 -16.91 2.07
CA LEU A 268 7.82 -17.08 2.92
C LEU A 268 8.18 -17.84 4.21
N LEU A 269 8.86 -18.98 4.10
CA LEU A 269 9.24 -19.79 5.26
C LEU A 269 10.22 -19.05 6.17
N SER A 270 11.24 -18.41 5.60
CA SER A 270 12.22 -17.61 6.35
C SER A 270 11.54 -16.48 7.12
N ASN A 271 10.54 -15.81 6.53
CA ASN A 271 9.78 -14.76 7.20
C ASN A 271 8.97 -15.29 8.40
N LEU A 272 8.34 -16.47 8.27
CA LEU A 272 7.57 -17.07 9.36
C LEU A 272 8.46 -17.62 10.47
N VAL A 273 9.52 -18.35 10.13
CA VAL A 273 10.42 -18.94 11.13
C VAL A 273 11.26 -17.86 11.83
N SER A 274 11.72 -16.83 11.11
CA SER A 274 12.40 -15.69 11.74
C SER A 274 11.46 -14.90 12.66
N ASN A 275 10.17 -14.80 12.32
CA ASN A 275 9.16 -14.22 13.21
C ASN A 275 9.04 -15.06 14.49
N ALA A 276 8.89 -16.38 14.36
CA ALA A 276 8.86 -17.31 15.48
C ALA A 276 10.13 -17.24 16.36
N LEU A 277 11.32 -17.10 15.78
CA LEU A 277 12.59 -16.91 16.51
C LEU A 277 12.60 -15.61 17.31
N LYS A 278 12.11 -14.53 16.71
CA LYS A 278 12.13 -13.19 17.29
C LYS A 278 11.10 -12.99 18.40
N TYR A 279 9.91 -13.56 18.25
CA TYR A 279 8.78 -13.37 19.17
C TYR A 279 8.51 -14.56 20.08
N GLY A 280 9.11 -15.72 19.77
CA GLY A 280 8.97 -16.91 20.58
C GLY A 280 9.84 -16.87 21.84
N THR A 281 9.37 -17.54 22.89
CA THR A 281 10.13 -17.71 24.13
C THR A 281 11.49 -18.37 23.82
N PRO A 282 12.63 -17.80 24.30
CA PRO A 282 13.97 -18.26 23.92
C PRO A 282 14.24 -19.75 24.13
N ASP A 283 13.73 -20.33 25.22
CA ASP A 283 14.02 -21.71 25.65
C ASP A 283 12.97 -22.73 25.18
N THR A 284 12.13 -22.37 24.22
CA THR A 284 11.10 -23.26 23.67
C THR A 284 11.36 -23.52 22.19
N PRO A 285 11.17 -24.78 21.72
CA PRO A 285 11.41 -25.11 20.33
C PRO A 285 10.39 -24.43 19.42
N ILE A 286 10.84 -24.05 18.23
CA ILE A 286 9.95 -23.67 17.13
C ILE A 286 9.59 -24.94 16.38
N ARG A 287 8.31 -25.14 16.11
CA ARG A 287 7.86 -26.30 15.33
C ARG A 287 7.46 -25.87 13.93
N VAL A 288 8.08 -26.47 12.92
CA VAL A 288 7.72 -26.33 11.51
C VAL A 288 7.13 -27.66 11.04
N ALA A 289 5.83 -27.71 10.80
CA ALA A 289 5.15 -28.89 10.32
C ALA A 289 4.65 -28.69 8.90
N ALA A 290 4.77 -29.70 8.03
CA ALA A 290 4.16 -29.69 6.72
C ALA A 290 3.45 -31.01 6.42
N LYS A 291 2.22 -30.93 5.93
CA LYS A 291 1.37 -32.07 5.66
C LYS A 291 0.72 -31.98 4.30
N ALA A 292 0.81 -33.07 3.55
CA ALA A 292 0.04 -33.22 2.32
C ALA A 292 -1.44 -33.44 2.64
N ALA A 293 -2.31 -32.67 1.99
CA ALA A 293 -3.72 -32.98 1.83
C ALA A 293 -4.01 -33.34 0.36
N GLU A 294 -5.25 -33.73 0.07
CA GLU A 294 -5.64 -34.16 -1.29
C GLU A 294 -5.37 -33.10 -2.37
N THR A 295 -5.64 -31.81 -2.08
CA THR A 295 -5.59 -30.73 -3.06
C THR A 295 -4.56 -29.63 -2.74
N HIS A 296 -3.97 -29.68 -1.55
CA HIS A 296 -3.11 -28.63 -1.03
C HIS A 296 -2.04 -29.19 -0.09
N VAL A 297 -1.00 -28.42 0.16
CA VAL A 297 -0.06 -28.62 1.25
C VAL A 297 -0.40 -27.63 2.37
N LEU A 298 -0.42 -28.13 3.60
CA LEU A 298 -0.57 -27.31 4.80
C LEU A 298 0.80 -27.18 5.48
N ILE A 299 1.25 -25.96 5.72
CA ILE A 299 2.47 -25.65 6.48
C ILE A 299 2.06 -24.91 7.75
N GLU A 300 2.53 -25.35 8.91
CA GLU A 300 2.34 -24.69 10.19
C GLU A 300 3.69 -24.32 10.81
N VAL A 301 3.86 -23.05 11.18
CA VAL A 301 5.00 -22.57 11.97
C VAL A 301 4.47 -22.15 13.33
N THR A 302 4.93 -22.83 14.38
CA THR A 302 4.46 -22.66 15.76
C THR A 302 5.59 -22.20 16.65
N ASN A 303 5.33 -21.19 17.49
CA ASN A 303 6.22 -20.77 18.56
C ASN A 303 5.43 -20.60 19.87
N ASN A 304 6.07 -20.92 20.99
CA ASN A 304 5.52 -20.52 22.29
C ASN A 304 5.80 -19.04 22.55
N GLY A 305 4.91 -18.36 23.23
CA GLY A 305 5.05 -16.94 23.51
C GLY A 305 3.81 -16.35 24.16
N PRO A 306 3.85 -15.06 24.52
CA PRO A 306 2.68 -14.37 25.04
C PRO A 306 1.55 -14.36 24.01
N ALA A 307 0.31 -14.47 24.50
CA ALA A 307 -0.87 -14.41 23.66
C ALA A 307 -0.95 -13.05 22.95
N LEU A 308 -1.27 -13.08 21.65
CA LEU A 308 -1.58 -11.88 20.90
C LEU A 308 -3.05 -11.50 21.13
N ASP A 309 -3.32 -10.21 21.34
CA ASP A 309 -4.70 -9.73 21.40
C ASP A 309 -5.39 -9.82 20.03
N ARG A 310 -6.73 -9.76 20.04
CA ARG A 310 -7.54 -9.91 18.83
C ARG A 310 -7.25 -8.82 17.79
N LEU A 311 -7.03 -7.59 18.22
CA LEU A 311 -6.75 -6.46 17.33
C LEU A 311 -5.40 -6.63 16.61
N THR A 312 -4.42 -7.22 17.29
CA THR A 312 -3.11 -7.56 16.74
C THR A 312 -3.24 -8.69 15.73
N LEU A 313 -3.99 -9.76 16.05
CA LEU A 313 -4.23 -10.88 15.13
C LEU A 313 -4.96 -10.43 13.85
N ASP A 314 -5.99 -9.60 13.97
CA ASP A 314 -6.78 -9.08 12.83
C ASP A 314 -5.93 -8.25 11.85
N ARG A 315 -4.78 -7.74 12.30
CA ARG A 315 -3.90 -6.86 11.54
C ARG A 315 -2.47 -7.37 11.41
N ILE A 316 -2.19 -8.62 11.79
CA ILE A 316 -0.82 -9.13 11.93
C ILE A 316 -0.07 -9.21 10.59
N PHE A 317 -0.82 -9.30 9.49
CA PHE A 317 -0.31 -9.31 8.12
C PHE A 317 -0.37 -7.93 7.44
N ASP A 318 -0.85 -6.90 8.13
CA ASP A 318 -0.80 -5.53 7.61
C ASP A 318 0.66 -5.07 7.53
N PRO A 319 1.05 -4.32 6.47
CA PRO A 319 2.41 -3.86 6.29
C PRO A 319 2.81 -2.85 7.37
N LEU A 320 4.10 -2.82 7.71
CA LEU A 320 4.72 -1.87 8.65
C LEU A 320 4.19 -1.99 10.09
N GLN A 321 3.52 -3.10 10.42
CA GLN A 321 3.09 -3.41 11.78
C GLN A 321 4.30 -3.71 12.67
N ARG A 322 4.31 -3.10 13.86
CA ARG A 322 5.27 -3.40 14.93
C ARG A 322 4.48 -3.67 16.21
N GLY A 323 4.79 -4.76 16.90
CA GLY A 323 4.19 -5.07 18.20
C GLY A 323 4.36 -3.91 19.19
N ALA A 324 3.37 -3.70 20.07
CA ALA A 324 3.33 -2.57 21.00
C ALA A 324 4.62 -2.42 21.84
N ASP A 325 5.26 -3.52 22.19
CA ASP A 325 6.51 -3.58 22.98
C ASP A 325 7.78 -3.19 22.19
N GLN A 326 7.70 -2.87 20.90
CA GLN A 326 8.85 -2.50 20.06
C GLN A 326 9.00 -1.00 19.81
N ARG A 327 8.15 -0.12 20.36
CA ARG A 327 8.42 1.33 20.31
C ARG A 327 9.71 1.71 21.05
N GLU A 328 10.16 0.85 21.98
CA GLU A 328 11.33 1.10 22.84
C GLU A 328 12.58 0.30 22.45
N ARG A 329 12.49 -0.68 21.54
CA ARG A 329 13.66 -1.47 21.08
C ARG A 329 14.38 -0.77 19.92
N THR A 330 15.35 0.07 20.24
CA THR A 330 16.32 0.61 19.27
C THR A 330 17.52 -0.36 19.14
N GLY A 331 17.70 -1.01 17.98
CA GLY A 331 18.84 -1.92 17.75
C GLY A 331 18.76 -2.76 16.47
N GLU A 332 19.77 -3.61 16.27
CA GLU A 332 20.04 -4.44 15.07
C GLU A 332 18.91 -5.40 14.65
N ASP A 333 17.89 -5.61 15.50
CA ASP A 333 16.74 -6.51 15.29
C ASP A 333 15.49 -5.81 14.74
N ALA A 334 15.53 -4.50 14.50
CA ALA A 334 14.37 -3.72 14.05
C ALA A 334 14.11 -3.86 12.53
N GLY A 335 13.56 -4.98 12.10
CA GLY A 335 13.03 -5.15 10.74
C GLY A 335 11.93 -4.11 10.41
N LEU A 336 11.67 -3.88 9.11
CA LEU A 336 10.68 -2.89 8.65
C LEU A 336 9.22 -3.24 9.00
N GLY A 337 8.96 -4.45 9.52
CA GLY A 337 7.59 -4.93 9.76
C GLY A 337 6.90 -5.40 8.47
N LEU A 338 7.68 -5.81 7.46
CA LEU A 338 7.17 -6.27 6.17
C LEU A 338 7.14 -7.79 6.03
N GLY A 339 7.89 -8.55 6.84
CA GLY A 339 8.07 -9.99 6.64
C GLY A 339 6.76 -10.80 6.62
N LEU A 340 5.87 -10.59 7.59
CA LEU A 340 4.57 -11.29 7.62
C LEU A 340 3.64 -10.86 6.47
N HIS A 341 3.66 -9.58 6.12
CA HIS A 341 2.92 -9.06 4.96
C HIS A 341 3.41 -9.72 3.66
N ILE A 342 4.73 -9.80 3.45
CA ILE A 342 5.33 -10.43 2.28
C ILE A 342 5.03 -11.93 2.26
N ALA A 343 5.10 -12.63 3.41
CA ALA A 343 4.70 -14.03 3.49
C ALA A 343 3.23 -14.24 3.05
N SER A 344 2.33 -13.34 3.46
CA SER A 344 0.93 -13.32 3.02
C SER A 344 0.81 -13.11 1.51
N GLU A 345 1.51 -12.11 0.96
CA GLU A 345 1.47 -11.80 -0.46
C GLU A 345 2.09 -12.91 -1.34
N ILE A 346 3.11 -13.61 -0.84
CA ILE A 346 3.67 -14.79 -1.51
C ILE A 346 2.64 -15.93 -1.53
N ALA A 347 1.96 -16.19 -0.41
CA ALA A 347 0.90 -17.20 -0.36
C ALA A 347 -0.23 -16.85 -1.34
N ASN A 348 -0.69 -15.60 -1.34
CA ASN A 348 -1.71 -15.08 -2.26
C ASN A 348 -1.29 -15.23 -3.73
N ALA A 349 -0.04 -14.91 -4.07
CA ALA A 349 0.50 -15.04 -5.42
C ALA A 349 0.56 -16.51 -5.90
N HIS A 350 0.58 -17.47 -4.98
CA HIS A 350 0.46 -18.91 -5.26
C HIS A 350 -0.98 -19.44 -5.11
N HIS A 351 -1.99 -18.56 -5.09
CA HIS A 351 -3.40 -18.90 -4.88
C HIS A 351 -3.69 -19.62 -3.56
N GLY A 352 -2.78 -19.49 -2.60
CA GLY A 352 -2.93 -19.99 -1.25
C GLY A 352 -3.53 -18.95 -0.32
N ARG A 353 -3.46 -19.27 0.98
CA ARG A 353 -3.79 -18.33 2.06
C ARG A 353 -2.86 -18.54 3.24
N ILE A 354 -2.72 -17.49 4.04
CA ILE A 354 -2.08 -17.53 5.35
C ILE A 354 -3.07 -17.11 6.42
N ASP A 355 -3.06 -17.82 7.54
CA ASP A 355 -3.88 -17.56 8.71
C ASP A 355 -2.98 -17.54 9.96
N ALA A 356 -3.37 -16.80 10.99
CA ALA A 356 -2.69 -16.81 12.29
C ALA A 356 -3.69 -17.07 13.42
N ARG A 357 -3.28 -17.89 14.39
CA ARG A 357 -3.99 -18.07 15.66
C ARG A 357 -3.01 -17.93 16.80
N SER A 358 -3.46 -17.33 17.90
CA SER A 358 -2.67 -17.22 19.13
C SER A 358 -3.54 -17.56 20.33
N ASN A 359 -2.99 -18.32 21.27
CA ASN A 359 -3.60 -18.65 22.55
C ASN A 359 -2.63 -18.31 23.70
N SER A 360 -2.96 -18.69 24.93
CA SER A 360 -2.14 -18.39 26.12
C SER A 360 -0.75 -19.03 26.13
N ALA A 361 -0.48 -19.99 25.25
CA ALA A 361 0.76 -20.77 25.24
C ALA A 361 1.54 -20.68 23.92
N GLU A 362 0.86 -20.49 22.78
CA GLU A 362 1.48 -20.55 21.47
C GLU A 362 0.83 -19.61 20.46
N THR A 363 1.62 -19.25 19.45
CA THR A 363 1.17 -18.62 18.21
C THR A 363 1.48 -19.55 17.06
N VAL A 364 0.52 -19.74 16.16
CA VAL A 364 0.63 -20.62 14.99
C VAL A 364 0.28 -19.84 13.74
N PHE A 365 1.21 -19.80 12.80
CA PHE A 365 1.01 -19.34 11.43
C PHE A 365 0.72 -20.56 10.56
N THR A 366 -0.38 -20.53 9.82
CA THR A 366 -0.83 -21.63 8.97
C THR A 366 -0.87 -21.15 7.52
N VAL A 367 -0.10 -21.80 6.64
CA VAL A 367 -0.10 -21.53 5.20
C VAL A 367 -0.74 -22.71 4.48
N GLN A 368 -1.74 -22.43 3.65
CA GLN A 368 -2.38 -23.42 2.79
C GLN A 368 -2.04 -23.11 1.34
N LEU A 369 -1.36 -24.02 0.66
CA LEU A 369 -0.89 -23.85 -0.72
C LEU A 369 -1.51 -24.91 -1.64
N PRO A 370 -2.26 -24.55 -2.69
CA PRO A 370 -2.71 -25.49 -3.70
C PRO A 370 -1.51 -26.18 -4.36
N ARG A 371 -1.62 -27.48 -4.67
CA ARG A 371 -0.50 -28.24 -5.24
C ARG A 371 -0.15 -27.84 -6.68
N GLY A 372 -1.07 -27.17 -7.38
CA GLY A 372 -0.94 -26.85 -8.80
C GLY A 372 -0.95 -28.13 -9.65
N THR A 373 -1.84 -28.22 -10.63
CA THR A 373 -1.80 -29.32 -11.62
C THR A 373 -0.65 -29.18 -12.58
#